data_AF-A0A9D1BXD3-F1
#
_entry.id   AF-A0A9D1BXD3-F1
#
_cell.length_a   1.000
_cell.length_b   1.000
_cell.length_c   1.000
_cell.angle_alpha   90.00
_cell.angle_beta   90.00
_cell.angle_gamma   90.00
#
_symmetry.space_group_name_H-M   'P 1'
#
loop_
_entity.id
_entity.type
_entity.pdbx_description
1 polymer ?
#
loop_
_entity_poly.entity_id
_entity_poly.type
_entity_poly.pdbx_seq_one_letter_code
_entity_poly.pdbx_strand_id
1 'polypeptide(L)'
;MAGSAAAGKVQTLTEGPRVGVVGPCGAGKSTLVTGLRRRGIDAREIAQEHSYVPTMWRRITRPDVLIYLDVSREEAERRLRRSLPKGWWEEILQRLSHARSHADLVVPTDDRTPGEVLENVLSFLREHHRDTEDTEGS
;
A
#
# COMPACT_ATOMS: atom_id res chain seq x y z
N MET A 1 32.72 -0.92 -35.61
CA MET A 1 31.91 -1.88 -34.83
C MET A 1 31.44 -1.16 -33.58
N ALA A 2 30.18 -0.73 -33.60
CA ALA A 2 29.55 0.07 -32.55
C ALA A 2 29.31 -0.80 -31.30
N GLY A 3 29.97 -0.45 -30.19
CA GLY A 3 29.67 -1.00 -28.87
C GLY A 3 28.48 -0.25 -28.29
N SER A 4 27.37 -0.97 -28.17
CA SER A 4 26.09 -0.52 -27.62
C SER A 4 26.28 0.07 -26.22
N ALA A 5 25.92 1.36 -26.09
CA ALA A 5 25.70 1.99 -24.80
C ALA A 5 24.49 1.34 -24.13
N ALA A 6 24.72 0.62 -23.04
CA ALA A 6 23.66 0.27 -22.11
C ALA A 6 23.13 1.60 -21.54
N ALA A 7 21.94 2.01 -22.00
CA ALA A 7 21.21 3.12 -21.43
C ALA A 7 20.94 2.80 -19.95
N GLY A 8 21.78 3.36 -19.07
CA GLY A 8 21.54 3.36 -17.64
C GLY A 8 20.15 3.94 -17.39
N LYS A 9 19.32 3.21 -16.64
CA LYS A 9 18.02 3.70 -16.19
C LYS A 9 18.24 5.07 -15.56
N VAL A 10 17.66 6.10 -16.15
CA VAL A 10 17.49 7.40 -15.51
C VAL A 10 16.58 7.15 -14.31
N GLN A 11 17.17 6.97 -13.14
CA GLN A 11 16.46 6.97 -11.88
C GLN A 11 16.09 8.43 -11.63
N THR A 12 14.84 8.80 -11.91
CA THR A 12 14.30 10.07 -11.46
C THR A 12 14.22 9.97 -9.94
N LEU A 13 15.20 10.54 -9.24
CA LEU A 13 15.34 10.53 -7.79
C LEU A 13 14.17 11.28 -7.14
N THR A 14 13.05 10.59 -6.93
CA THR A 14 12.18 10.90 -5.79
C THR A 14 12.90 10.38 -4.56
N GLU A 15 13.33 11.27 -3.67
CA GLU A 15 14.21 10.99 -2.51
C GLU A 15 13.62 10.07 -1.42
N GLY A 16 12.66 9.19 -1.75
CA GLY A 16 12.05 8.25 -0.80
C GLY A 16 11.38 7.04 -1.46
N PRO A 17 11.05 6.00 -0.68
CA PRO A 17 10.50 4.74 -1.14
C PRO A 17 9.11 4.94 -1.76
N ARG A 18 8.82 4.18 -2.81
CA ARG A 18 7.46 4.07 -3.33
C ARG A 18 6.60 3.26 -2.38
N VAL A 19 5.56 3.90 -1.86
CA VAL A 19 4.57 3.28 -0.95
C VAL A 19 3.37 2.77 -1.75
N GLY A 20 3.14 1.46 -1.73
CA GLY A 20 1.93 0.83 -2.24
C GLY A 20 0.91 0.63 -1.13
N VAL A 21 -0.35 1.03 -1.35
CA VAL A 21 -1.44 0.86 -0.37
C VAL A 21 -2.50 -0.09 -0.92
N VAL A 22 -2.71 -1.22 -0.23
CA VAL A 22 -3.68 -2.28 -0.56
C VAL A 22 -4.68 -2.48 0.60
N GLY A 23 -5.80 -3.16 0.33
CA GLY A 23 -6.84 -3.45 1.34
C GLY A 23 -8.24 -3.41 0.75
N PRO A 24 -9.30 -3.81 1.48
CA PRO A 24 -10.67 -3.81 0.97
C PRO A 24 -11.18 -2.42 0.57
N CYS A 25 -12.22 -2.37 -0.27
CA CYS A 25 -12.98 -1.13 -0.47
C CYS A 25 -13.56 -0.66 0.87
N GLY A 26 -13.51 0.65 1.15
CA GLY A 26 -13.91 1.20 2.45
C GLY A 26 -12.81 1.24 3.52
N ALA A 27 -11.64 0.63 3.28
CA ALA A 27 -10.52 0.66 4.22
C ALA A 27 -9.79 2.03 4.29
N GLY A 28 -10.11 2.98 3.41
CA GLY A 28 -9.51 4.33 3.46
C GLY A 28 -8.23 4.52 2.62
N LYS A 29 -7.96 3.65 1.65
CA LYS A 29 -6.74 3.68 0.80
C LYS A 29 -6.52 5.04 0.12
N SER A 30 -7.52 5.54 -0.60
CA SER A 30 -7.44 6.82 -1.32
C SER A 30 -7.19 8.01 -0.36
N THR A 31 -7.79 7.97 0.83
CA THR A 31 -7.57 8.95 1.89
C THR A 31 -6.13 8.93 2.39
N LEU A 32 -5.59 7.75 2.71
CA LEU A 32 -4.19 7.60 3.14
C LEU A 32 -3.23 8.06 2.05
N VAL A 33 -3.41 7.59 0.81
CA VAL A 33 -2.57 7.98 -0.34
C VAL A 33 -2.58 9.49 -0.55
N THR A 34 -3.74 10.13 -0.42
CA THR A 34 -3.84 11.60 -0.48
C THR A 34 -3.05 12.27 0.64
N GLY A 35 -3.16 11.76 1.87
CA GLY A 35 -2.44 12.29 3.04
C GLY A 35 -0.92 12.17 2.93
N LEU A 36 -0.43 11.05 2.39
CA LEU A 36 0.99 10.79 2.11
C LEU A 36 1.52 11.69 0.99
N ARG A 37 0.80 11.79 -0.13
CA ARG A 37 1.19 12.65 -1.27
C ARG A 37 1.27 14.13 -0.89
N ARG A 38 0.37 14.61 -0.03
CA ARG A 38 0.42 15.99 0.51
C ARG A 38 1.70 16.28 1.31
N ARG A 39 2.43 15.24 1.73
CA ARG A 39 3.71 15.31 2.46
C ARG A 39 4.91 14.99 1.56
N GLY A 40 4.72 14.88 0.25
CA GLY A 40 5.80 14.61 -0.71
C GLY A 40 6.16 13.13 -0.90
N ILE A 41 5.42 12.19 -0.32
CA ILE A 41 5.69 10.75 -0.41
C ILE A 41 5.08 10.17 -1.70
N ASP A 42 5.84 9.38 -2.49
CA ASP A 42 5.33 8.64 -3.66
C ASP A 42 4.44 7.48 -3.21
N ALA A 43 3.16 7.78 -2.97
CA ALA A 43 2.16 6.78 -2.59
C ALA A 43 1.24 6.40 -3.77
N ARG A 44 0.89 5.12 -3.87
CA ARG A 44 0.02 4.55 -4.91
C ARG A 44 -1.05 3.65 -4.29
N GLU A 45 -2.31 3.92 -4.59
CA GLU A 45 -3.40 3.00 -4.29
C GLU A 45 -3.34 1.80 -5.25
N ILE A 46 -3.57 0.60 -4.72
CA ILE A 46 -3.56 -0.64 -5.47
C ILE A 46 -4.90 -1.35 -5.27
N ALA A 47 -5.67 -1.45 -6.34
CA ALA A 47 -6.98 -2.11 -6.37
C ALA A 47 -6.86 -3.64 -6.48
N GLN A 48 -6.07 -4.27 -5.59
CA GLN A 48 -5.82 -5.71 -5.61
C GLN A 48 -7.10 -6.53 -5.36
N GLU A 49 -8.06 -5.99 -4.63
CA GLU A 49 -9.37 -6.61 -4.37
C GLU A 49 -10.21 -6.85 -5.64
N HIS A 50 -9.85 -6.20 -6.75
CA HIS A 50 -10.50 -6.34 -8.06
C HIS A 50 -9.72 -7.23 -9.03
N SER A 51 -8.66 -7.92 -8.57
CA SER A 51 -7.82 -8.76 -9.41
C SER A 51 -7.71 -10.18 -8.89
N TYR A 52 -7.79 -11.15 -9.82
CA TYR A 52 -7.52 -12.56 -9.54
C TYR A 52 -6.02 -12.90 -9.59
N VAL A 53 -5.16 -11.99 -10.04
CA VAL A 53 -3.71 -12.20 -10.06
C VAL A 53 -3.16 -11.86 -8.66
N PRO A 54 -2.70 -12.84 -7.86
CA PRO A 54 -2.36 -12.59 -6.44
C PRO A 54 -1.18 -11.62 -6.27
N THR A 55 -0.31 -11.56 -7.27
CA THR A 55 0.89 -10.72 -7.30
C THR A 55 0.69 -9.42 -8.10
N MET A 56 -0.54 -9.00 -8.41
CA MET A 56 -0.79 -7.82 -9.26
C MET A 56 -0.11 -6.57 -8.65
N TRP A 57 -0.25 -6.39 -7.33
CA TRP A 57 0.39 -5.30 -6.58
C TRP A 57 1.90 -5.19 -6.87
N ARG A 58 2.59 -6.33 -6.91
CA ARG A 58 4.03 -6.40 -7.13
C ARG A 58 4.41 -6.13 -8.58
N ARG A 59 3.57 -6.55 -9.54
CA ARG A 59 3.87 -6.45 -10.97
C ARG A 59 3.61 -5.06 -11.54
N ILE A 60 2.51 -4.41 -11.10
CA ILE A 60 2.07 -3.13 -11.66
C ILE A 60 2.69 -1.95 -10.91
N THR A 61 2.62 -1.95 -9.58
CA THR A 61 3.05 -0.80 -8.78
C THR A 61 4.53 -0.87 -8.43
N ARG A 62 5.05 -2.09 -8.22
CA ARG A 62 6.42 -2.36 -7.74
C ARG A 62 6.76 -1.47 -6.52
N PRO A 63 6.02 -1.57 -5.41
CA PRO A 63 6.30 -0.77 -4.23
C PRO A 63 7.59 -1.23 -3.56
N ASP A 64 8.31 -0.28 -2.98
CA ASP A 64 9.42 -0.54 -2.06
C ASP A 64 8.87 -0.85 -0.66
N VAL A 65 7.73 -0.24 -0.31
CA VAL A 65 6.99 -0.48 0.93
C VAL A 65 5.51 -0.75 0.61
N LEU A 66 4.97 -1.87 1.09
CA LEU A 66 3.58 -2.28 0.94
C LEU A 66 2.81 -2.14 2.28
N ILE A 67 1.84 -1.23 2.30
CA ILE A 67 0.93 -1.01 3.43
C ILE A 67 -0.41 -1.68 3.14
N TYR A 68 -0.88 -2.51 4.07
CA TYR A 68 -2.20 -3.11 4.03
C TYR A 68 -3.15 -2.43 5.02
N LEU A 69 -4.27 -1.90 4.52
CA LEU A 69 -5.35 -1.40 5.37
C LEU A 69 -6.38 -2.50 5.62
N ASP A 70 -6.54 -2.85 6.89
CA ASP A 70 -7.50 -3.83 7.36
C ASP A 70 -8.76 -3.13 7.87
N VAL A 71 -9.91 -3.65 7.52
CA VAL A 71 -11.22 -3.12 7.91
C VAL A 71 -12.18 -4.27 8.08
N SER A 72 -13.07 -4.22 9.08
CA SER A 72 -14.16 -5.18 9.19
C SER A 72 -15.17 -5.01 8.05
N ARG A 73 -15.94 -6.06 7.80
CA ARG A 73 -17.01 -6.02 6.80
C ARG A 73 -18.05 -4.99 7.19
N GLU A 74 -18.44 -4.99 8.46
CA GLU A 74 -19.46 -4.12 9.04
C GLU A 74 -19.10 -2.65 8.82
N GLU A 75 -17.84 -2.29 9.12
CA GLU A 75 -17.36 -0.93 8.94
C GLU A 75 -17.21 -0.55 7.47
N ALA A 76 -16.74 -1.47 6.61
CA ALA A 76 -16.68 -1.24 5.18
C ALA A 76 -18.06 -0.98 4.58
N GLU A 77 -19.07 -1.80 4.92
CA GLU A 77 -20.46 -1.62 4.51
C GLU A 77 -21.03 -0.28 4.99
N ARG A 78 -20.76 0.09 6.25
CA ARG A 78 -21.17 1.37 6.84
C ARG A 78 -20.58 2.56 6.06
N ARG A 79 -19.27 2.53 5.78
CA ARG A 79 -18.57 3.59 5.04
C ARG A 79 -19.04 3.70 3.58
N LEU A 80 -19.28 2.56 2.93
CA LEU A 80 -19.74 2.50 1.54
C LEU A 80 -21.24 2.74 1.38
N ARG A 81 -22.00 2.79 2.49
CA ARG A 81 -23.47 2.93 2.53
C ARG A 81 -24.18 1.87 1.69
N ARG A 82 -23.67 0.63 1.74
CA ARG A 82 -24.23 -0.52 1.03
C ARG A 82 -23.88 -1.82 1.74
N SER A 83 -24.79 -2.78 1.70
CA SER A 83 -24.48 -4.16 2.07
C SER A 83 -23.72 -4.86 0.95
N LEU A 84 -22.81 -5.74 1.31
CA LEU A 84 -22.10 -6.59 0.37
C LEU A 84 -22.86 -7.92 0.20
N PRO A 85 -22.89 -8.49 -1.01
CA PRO A 85 -23.48 -9.81 -1.24
C PRO A 85 -22.80 -10.88 -0.38
N LYS A 86 -23.55 -11.92 -0.02
CA LYS A 86 -23.03 -13.07 0.74
C LYS A 86 -21.89 -13.75 -0.04
N GLY A 87 -20.80 -14.12 0.65
CA GLY A 87 -19.63 -14.76 0.03
C GLY A 87 -18.65 -13.79 -0.64
N TRP A 88 -19.10 -12.56 -0.94
CA TRP A 88 -18.30 -11.58 -1.68
C TRP A 88 -17.17 -11.00 -0.84
N TRP A 89 -17.38 -10.90 0.48
CA TRP A 89 -16.34 -10.43 1.40
C TRP A 89 -15.18 -11.43 1.48
N GLU A 90 -15.51 -12.72 1.59
CA GLU A 90 -14.54 -13.81 1.63
C GLU A 90 -13.71 -13.87 0.34
N GLU A 91 -14.33 -13.63 -0.83
CA GLU A 91 -13.61 -13.51 -2.10
C GLU A 91 -12.63 -12.34 -2.12
N ILE A 92 -13.03 -11.17 -1.59
CA ILE A 92 -12.13 -10.01 -1.47
C ILE A 92 -10.94 -10.37 -0.59
N LEU A 93 -11.17 -10.96 0.57
CA LEU A 93 -10.10 -11.36 1.49
C LEU A 93 -9.16 -12.38 0.84
N GLN A 94 -9.69 -13.32 0.05
CA GLN A 94 -8.87 -14.28 -0.68
C GLN A 94 -7.99 -13.61 -1.73
N ARG A 95 -8.52 -12.67 -2.53
CA ARG A 95 -7.73 -11.91 -3.52
C ARG A 95 -6.65 -11.04 -2.87
N LEU A 96 -6.92 -10.55 -1.66
CA LEU A 96 -6.02 -9.72 -0.88
C LEU A 96 -4.99 -10.52 -0.07
N SER A 97 -5.21 -11.81 0.17
CA SER A 97 -4.39 -12.67 1.04
C SER A 97 -2.89 -12.58 0.74
N HIS A 98 -2.52 -12.67 -0.53
CA HIS A 98 -1.13 -12.61 -0.96
C HIS A 98 -0.52 -11.23 -0.74
N ALA A 99 -1.27 -10.14 -0.89
CA ALA A 99 -0.77 -8.80 -0.57
C ALA A 99 -0.64 -8.61 0.95
N ARG A 100 -1.61 -9.08 1.73
CA ARG A 100 -1.59 -9.02 3.20
C ARG A 100 -0.39 -9.76 3.79
N SER A 101 -0.06 -10.95 3.27
CA SER A 101 1.06 -11.76 3.78
C SER A 101 2.44 -11.19 3.44
N HIS A 102 2.51 -10.23 2.52
CA HIS A 102 3.74 -9.56 2.08
C HIS A 102 3.73 -8.07 2.44
N ALA A 103 2.77 -7.62 3.24
CA ALA A 103 2.72 -6.23 3.67
C ALA A 103 3.79 -5.99 4.73
N ASP A 104 4.53 -4.90 4.58
CA ASP A 104 5.51 -4.45 5.57
C ASP A 104 4.80 -3.86 6.81
N LEU A 105 3.59 -3.34 6.61
CA LEU A 105 2.71 -2.89 7.70
C LEU A 105 1.24 -3.24 7.43
N VAL A 106 0.56 -3.78 8.43
CA VAL A 106 -0.89 -3.99 8.46
C VAL A 106 -1.52 -3.00 9.44
N VAL A 107 -2.45 -2.17 8.98
CA VAL A 107 -3.10 -1.13 9.78
C VAL A 107 -4.61 -1.39 9.89
N PRO A 108 -5.12 -1.75 11.08
CA PRO A 108 -6.56 -1.79 11.35
C PRO A 108 -7.15 -0.38 11.28
N THR A 109 -8.31 -0.23 10.64
CA THR A 109 -8.91 1.10 10.39
C THR A 109 -10.27 1.33 11.03
N ASP A 110 -10.87 0.33 11.68
CA ASP A 110 -12.28 0.39 12.14
C ASP A 110 -12.56 1.60 13.04
N ASP A 111 -11.79 1.72 14.12
CA ASP A 111 -11.95 2.77 15.14
C ASP A 111 -10.89 3.86 15.02
N ARG A 112 -10.30 4.03 13.83
CA ARG A 112 -9.25 5.02 13.59
C ARG A 112 -9.73 6.11 12.65
N THR A 113 -9.44 7.34 13.03
CA THR A 113 -9.58 8.49 12.14
C THR A 113 -8.53 8.43 11.02
N PRO A 114 -8.79 9.10 9.88
CA PRO A 114 -7.79 9.21 8.82
C PRO A 114 -6.44 9.81 9.28
N GLY A 115 -6.47 10.70 10.27
CA GLY A 115 -5.26 11.29 10.84
C GLY A 115 -4.42 10.29 11.63
N GLU A 116 -5.05 9.44 12.44
CA GLU A 116 -4.36 8.39 13.20
C GLU A 116 -3.78 7.31 12.29
N VAL A 117 -4.51 6.90 11.25
CA VAL A 117 -4.00 5.97 10.23
C VAL A 117 -2.78 6.57 9.54
N LEU A 118 -2.85 7.85 9.16
CA LEU A 118 -1.74 8.54 8.51
C LEU A 118 -0.51 8.67 9.42
N GLU A 119 -0.67 9.07 10.68
CA GLU A 119 0.47 9.22 11.60
C GLU A 119 1.12 7.87 11.93
N ASN A 120 0.33 6.81 12.04
CA ASN A 120 0.84 5.45 12.21
C ASN A 120 1.76 5.05 11.03
N VAL A 121 1.31 5.27 9.79
CA VAL A 121 2.09 4.98 8.59
C VAL A 121 3.33 5.86 8.49
N LEU A 122 3.22 7.15 8.82
CA LEU A 122 4.38 8.06 8.81
C LEU A 122 5.43 7.65 9.84
N SER A 123 5.01 7.24 11.03
CA SER A 123 5.91 6.75 12.08
C SER A 123 6.67 5.51 11.61
N PHE A 124 5.95 4.54 11.04
CA PHE A 124 6.55 3.36 10.44
C PHE A 124 7.56 3.69 9.33
N LEU A 125 7.22 4.60 8.40
CA LEU A 125 8.13 4.99 7.33
C LEU A 125 9.41 5.64 7.86
N ARG A 126 9.32 6.49 8.90
CA ARG A 126 10.50 7.11 9.53
C ARG A 126 11.43 6.06 10.15
N GLU A 127 10.87 5.02 10.77
CA GLU A 127 11.64 3.93 11.36
C GLU A 127 12.30 3.08 10.26
N HIS A 128 11.54 2.71 9.24
CA HIS A 128 12.01 1.87 8.13
C HIS A 128 13.13 2.54 7.31
N HIS A 129 13.13 3.87 7.19
CA HIS A 129 14.23 4.60 6.56
C HIS A 129 15.55 4.45 7.31
N ARG A 130 15.52 4.49 8.64
CA ARG A 130 16.74 4.42 9.47
C ARG A 130 17.43 3.06 9.36
N ASP A 131 16.65 1.98 9.37
CA ASP A 131 17.18 0.62 9.27
C ASP A 131 17.87 0.34 7.92
N THR A 132 17.46 1.06 6.87
CA THR A 132 18.03 0.91 5.52
C THR A 132 19.37 1.62 5.40
N GLU A 133 19.54 2.79 6.04
CA GLU A 133 20.78 3.57 6.04
C GLU A 133 21.89 2.87 6.86
N ASP A 134 21.54 2.21 7.96
CA ASP A 134 22.50 1.50 8.82
C ASP A 134 23.06 0.22 8.16
N THR A 135 22.34 -0.37 7.19
CA THR A 135 22.74 -1.62 6.52
C THR A 135 23.70 -1.39 5.34
N GLU A 136 23.68 -0.21 4.71
CA GLU A 136 24.57 0.12 3.57
C GLU A 136 25.94 0.68 4.00
N GLY A 137 26.15 0.89 5.30
CA GLY A 137 27.37 1.48 5.88
C GLY A 137 28.38 0.52 6.53
N SER A 138 28.23 -0.81 6.37
CA SER A 138 29.13 -1.83 6.95
C SER A 138 29.91 -2.65 5.93
#